data_AF-A0A1Q3P5Q8-F1
#
_entry.id   AF-A0A1Q3P5Q8-F1
#
_cell.length_a   1.000
_cell.length_b   1.000
_cell.length_c   1.000
_cell.angle_alpha   90.00
_cell.angle_beta   90.00
_cell.angle_gamma   90.00
#
_symmetry.space_group_name_H-M   'P 1'
#
loop_
_entity.id
_entity.type
_entity.pdbx_description
1 polymer ?
#
loop_
_entity_poly.entity_id
_entity_poly.type
_entity_poly.pdbx_seq_one_letter_code
_entity_poly.pdbx_strand_id
1 'polypeptide(L)'
;MKNISYYSICALMFGCLAALSVLLSGCEKDNLASPVISEIRNYAASPADSAVQTLEAGQWVVVLGQNLGNVSQVYFGSIPAALNQTLTTNQSVVVQVPAIPFDSVARDKVNIVTVVSSSGSASFTINITGAPLIARVRNYAAAPGDTVLNAIVPGQTINIIGYNLKNATRIAFQGVNAYLSGVSYTDSSVIVQVPANLTGADPLLTNKMTYATAIDTIDYSIRIFDPAALQYYKDPLFTLLTGGIGKEKTWVLDLDGKGASSKFKGPLYFSGVDYGWDNQCSKTGGDCWFYDPNFESWMGAAQDYGTMTLGLRAATAEPVAKVTQKGTAKNGTFTGGYFFDVKTKTIAWIGIVPLNMGRDQVWVKAYVISLKEDRMQLGFRDPAKSEMAIYNYIRK
;
A
#
# COMPACT_ATOMS: atom_id res chain seq x y z
N MET A 1 37.02 65.21 75.12
CA MET A 1 35.77 65.54 74.38
C MET A 1 35.40 64.35 73.50
N LYS A 2 34.21 63.79 73.77
CA LYS A 2 33.36 62.87 72.99
C LYS A 2 34.03 61.96 71.95
N ASN A 3 34.21 60.67 72.26
CA ASN A 3 34.51 59.66 71.22
C ASN A 3 34.22 58.20 71.60
N ILE A 4 33.18 57.88 72.38
CA ILE A 4 32.73 56.49 72.54
C ILE A 4 31.21 56.49 72.76
N SER A 5 30.43 56.15 71.73
CA SER A 5 29.12 55.45 71.86
C SER A 5 28.41 55.18 70.50
N TYR A 6 29.03 55.45 69.34
CA TYR A 6 28.39 55.11 68.05
C TYR A 6 28.45 53.60 67.73
N TYR A 7 29.42 52.86 68.28
CA TYR A 7 29.58 51.43 68.01
C TYR A 7 28.55 50.54 68.72
N SER A 8 28.10 50.90 69.93
CA SER A 8 27.10 50.10 70.66
C SER A 8 25.68 50.23 70.08
N ILE A 9 25.34 51.38 69.49
CA ILE A 9 24.01 51.60 68.89
C ILE A 9 23.93 50.94 67.49
N CYS A 10 25.01 50.98 66.71
CA CYS A 10 25.07 50.27 65.42
C CYS A 10 25.07 48.75 65.59
N ALA A 11 25.72 48.21 66.64
CA ALA A 11 25.70 46.77 66.93
C ALA A 11 24.29 46.27 67.36
N LEU A 12 23.54 47.10 68.08
CA LEU A 12 22.17 46.76 68.50
C LEU A 12 21.16 46.81 67.32
N MET A 13 21.34 47.77 66.40
CA MET A 13 20.55 47.87 65.16
C MET A 13 20.84 46.73 64.17
N PHE A 14 22.09 46.27 64.07
CA PHE A 14 22.44 45.10 63.23
C PHE A 14 21.92 43.78 63.83
N GLY A 15 21.87 43.68 65.16
CA GLY A 15 21.29 42.52 65.87
C GLY A 15 19.77 42.40 65.68
N CYS A 16 19.04 43.51 65.72
CA CYS A 16 17.59 43.50 65.49
C CYS A 16 17.20 43.22 64.02
N LEU A 17 18.03 43.62 63.04
CA LEU A 17 17.79 43.32 61.63
C LEU A 17 18.08 41.85 61.30
N ALA A 18 19.10 41.26 61.93
CA ALA A 18 19.40 39.83 61.82
C ALA A 18 18.32 38.94 62.48
N ALA A 19 17.72 39.40 63.58
CA ALA A 19 16.61 38.70 64.24
C ALA A 19 15.30 38.76 63.44
N LEU A 20 15.08 39.82 62.64
CA LEU A 20 13.90 39.93 61.77
C LEU A 20 14.03 39.10 60.48
N SER A 21 15.25 38.81 60.02
CA SER A 21 15.51 37.91 58.88
C SER A 21 15.32 36.42 59.18
N VAL A 22 15.21 36.02 60.46
CA VAL A 22 14.99 34.61 60.85
C VAL A 22 13.49 34.23 60.88
N LEU A 23 12.57 35.19 60.69
CA LEU A 23 11.13 34.94 60.71
C LEU A 23 10.49 34.69 59.32
N LEU A 24 11.28 34.55 58.25
CA LEU A 24 10.76 34.29 56.89
C LEU A 24 11.08 32.89 56.32
N SER A 25 11.74 32.01 57.07
CA SER A 25 11.92 30.62 56.66
C SER A 25 10.80 29.72 57.20
N GLY A 26 9.58 30.01 56.77
CA GLY A 26 8.36 29.29 57.12
C GLY A 26 7.42 29.09 55.94
N CYS A 27 7.95 28.80 54.74
CA CYS A 27 7.16 28.01 53.80
C CYS A 27 7.12 26.60 54.40
N GLU A 28 6.03 26.24 55.07
CA GLU A 28 5.62 24.84 55.03
C GLU A 28 5.53 24.52 53.54
N LYS A 29 6.49 23.71 53.05
CA LYS A 29 6.22 22.98 51.82
C LYS A 29 5.07 22.09 52.19
N ASP A 30 3.85 22.52 51.85
CA ASP A 30 2.72 21.61 51.73
C ASP A 30 3.26 20.46 50.90
N ASN A 31 3.52 19.33 51.56
CA ASN A 31 3.91 18.10 50.91
C ASN A 31 2.64 17.60 50.23
N LEU A 32 2.29 18.24 49.12
CA LEU A 32 1.20 17.85 48.25
C LEU A 32 1.51 16.42 47.85
N ALA A 33 0.67 15.49 48.30
CA ALA A 33 0.84 14.09 47.97
C ALA A 33 0.69 13.89 46.46
N SER A 34 1.41 12.90 45.91
CA SER A 34 1.28 12.53 44.50
C SER A 34 -0.15 12.09 44.19
N PRO A 35 -0.63 12.31 42.97
CA PRO A 35 -1.95 11.85 42.56
C PRO A 35 -2.00 10.32 42.63
N VAL A 36 -3.20 9.78 42.85
CA VAL A 36 -3.48 8.34 42.81
C VAL A 36 -4.72 8.14 41.96
N ILE A 37 -4.72 7.16 41.06
CA ILE A 37 -5.91 6.75 40.31
C ILE A 37 -6.40 5.44 40.91
N SER A 38 -7.66 5.41 41.36
CA SER A 38 -8.29 4.20 41.89
C SER A 38 -9.17 3.50 40.86
N GLU A 39 -9.85 4.27 40.02
CA GLU A 39 -10.83 3.74 39.07
C GLU A 39 -11.09 4.75 37.94
N ILE A 40 -11.56 4.25 36.80
CA ILE A 40 -12.13 5.08 35.75
C ILE A 40 -13.57 4.61 35.51
N ARG A 41 -14.51 5.56 35.49
CA ARG A 41 -15.94 5.33 35.33
C ARG A 41 -16.50 6.09 34.14
N ASN A 42 -17.63 5.61 33.62
CA ASN A 42 -18.37 6.31 32.57
C ASN A 42 -18.95 7.64 33.10
N TYR A 43 -18.81 8.73 32.36
CA TYR A 43 -19.44 9.99 32.73
C TYR A 43 -20.92 9.97 32.33
N ALA A 44 -21.76 9.49 33.23
CA ALA A 44 -23.21 9.42 33.06
C ALA A 44 -23.92 9.60 34.41
N ALA A 45 -25.24 9.75 34.39
CA ALA A 45 -26.04 9.69 35.60
C ALA A 45 -26.17 8.24 36.11
N SER A 46 -26.28 8.07 37.43
CA SER A 46 -26.53 6.77 38.02
C SER A 46 -27.84 6.16 37.50
N PRO A 47 -27.88 4.86 37.18
CA PRO A 47 -26.86 3.82 37.44
C PRO A 47 -25.83 3.60 36.32
N ALA A 48 -25.84 4.40 35.26
CA ALA A 48 -24.95 4.24 34.11
C ALA A 48 -23.53 4.79 34.33
N ASP A 49 -23.26 5.37 35.50
CA ASP A 49 -21.97 5.92 35.92
C ASP A 49 -20.97 4.82 36.31
N SER A 50 -21.03 3.61 35.75
CA SER A 50 -20.29 2.43 36.23
C SER A 50 -18.80 2.42 35.86
N ALA A 51 -18.05 1.54 36.55
CA ALA A 51 -16.65 1.22 36.22
C ALA A 51 -16.53 0.73 34.77
N VAL A 52 -15.55 1.25 34.03
CA VAL A 52 -15.30 0.85 32.66
C VAL A 52 -14.03 0.00 32.55
N GLN A 53 -14.05 -0.98 31.65
CA GLN A 53 -12.89 -1.83 31.34
C GLN A 53 -12.21 -1.44 30.03
N THR A 54 -12.90 -0.72 29.17
CA THR A 54 -12.41 -0.23 27.89
C THR A 54 -12.88 1.19 27.68
N LEU A 55 -11.98 2.03 27.18
CA LEU A 55 -12.23 3.40 26.81
C LEU A 55 -12.29 3.54 25.30
N GLU A 56 -13.21 4.36 24.82
CA GLU A 56 -13.32 4.71 23.41
C GLU A 56 -12.90 6.16 23.18
N ALA A 57 -12.20 6.44 22.08
CA ALA A 57 -11.89 7.80 21.68
C ALA A 57 -13.18 8.65 21.57
N GLY A 58 -13.18 9.84 22.16
CA GLY A 58 -14.33 10.73 22.24
C GLY A 58 -15.27 10.48 23.44
N GLN A 59 -15.10 9.39 24.19
CA GLN A 59 -15.90 9.09 25.38
C GLN A 59 -15.60 10.08 26.52
N TRP A 60 -16.62 10.54 27.23
CA TRP A 60 -16.44 11.26 28.49
C TRP A 60 -16.31 10.28 29.65
N VAL A 61 -15.31 10.49 30.49
CA VAL A 61 -15.01 9.62 31.64
C VAL A 61 -14.75 10.43 32.90
N VAL A 62 -14.89 9.75 34.04
CA VAL A 62 -14.49 10.26 35.35
C VAL A 62 -13.31 9.43 35.84
N VAL A 63 -12.14 10.06 35.97
CA VAL A 63 -10.98 9.46 36.63
C VAL A 63 -11.13 9.70 38.12
N LEU A 64 -11.30 8.64 38.91
CA LEU A 64 -11.44 8.69 40.36
C LEU A 64 -10.12 8.38 41.06
N GLY A 65 -9.93 9.00 42.23
CA GLY A 65 -8.70 8.81 42.97
C GLY A 65 -8.52 9.74 44.16
N GLN A 66 -7.27 10.11 44.41
CA GLN A 66 -6.86 11.00 45.49
C GLN A 66 -5.81 11.99 45.00
N ASN A 67 -5.75 13.16 45.65
CA ASN A 67 -4.80 14.24 45.35
C ASN A 67 -4.90 14.73 43.89
N LEU A 68 -6.11 14.70 43.33
CA LEU A 68 -6.36 15.06 41.94
C LEU A 68 -6.65 16.56 41.73
N GLY A 69 -6.82 17.33 42.81
CA GLY A 69 -7.31 18.71 42.75
C GLY A 69 -6.38 19.68 42.02
N ASN A 70 -5.08 19.35 41.96
CA ASN A 70 -4.04 20.14 41.30
C ASN A 70 -3.47 19.43 40.07
N VAL A 71 -4.20 18.47 39.49
CA VAL A 71 -3.81 17.84 38.22
C VAL A 71 -3.76 18.92 37.14
N SER A 72 -2.66 18.98 36.41
CA SER A 72 -2.45 19.93 35.32
C SER A 72 -2.60 19.27 33.94
N GLN A 73 -2.41 17.95 33.85
CA GLN A 73 -2.53 17.19 32.60
C GLN A 73 -3.09 15.79 32.85
N VAL A 74 -3.87 15.31 31.88
CA VAL A 74 -4.26 13.90 31.76
C VAL A 74 -3.87 13.43 30.37
N TYR A 75 -3.22 12.28 30.28
CA TYR A 75 -2.82 11.64 29.03
C TYR A 75 -3.55 10.32 28.86
N PHE A 76 -4.02 10.05 27.64
CA PHE A 76 -4.50 8.74 27.20
C PHE A 76 -3.48 8.18 26.22
N GLY A 77 -2.77 7.15 26.67
CA GLY A 77 -1.53 6.69 26.09
C GLY A 77 -0.42 7.73 26.16
N SER A 78 -0.23 8.48 25.08
CA SER A 78 0.72 9.61 25.03
C SER A 78 0.06 10.89 24.55
N ILE A 79 -1.26 10.89 24.41
CA ILE A 79 -2.02 12.01 23.85
C ILE A 79 -2.65 12.80 25.01
N PRO A 80 -2.36 14.10 25.14
CA PRO A 80 -2.96 14.92 26.17
C PRO A 80 -4.45 15.13 25.90
N ALA A 81 -5.25 15.06 26.95
CA ALA A 81 -6.66 15.42 26.93
C ALA A 81 -6.86 16.87 27.37
N ALA A 82 -7.91 17.50 26.86
CA ALA A 82 -8.30 18.84 27.29
C ALA A 82 -8.87 18.77 28.72
N LEU A 83 -8.18 19.43 29.66
CA LEU A 83 -8.60 19.49 31.06
C LEU A 83 -9.49 20.70 31.31
N ASN A 84 -10.62 20.49 31.99
CA ASN A 84 -11.42 21.57 32.54
C ASN A 84 -11.34 21.57 34.07
N GLN A 85 -10.60 22.53 34.64
CA GLN A 85 -10.41 22.61 36.09
C GLN A 85 -11.71 22.83 36.87
N THR A 86 -12.77 23.36 36.25
CA THR A 86 -14.08 23.49 36.93
C THR A 86 -14.76 22.14 37.17
N LEU A 87 -14.31 21.08 36.50
CA LEU A 87 -14.80 19.71 36.64
C LEU A 87 -13.77 18.79 37.33
N THR A 88 -12.77 19.40 37.97
CA THR A 88 -11.75 18.70 38.76
C THR A 88 -12.01 18.92 40.24
N THR A 89 -11.94 17.85 41.01
CA THR A 89 -11.96 17.88 42.48
C THR A 89 -10.74 17.14 43.03
N ASN A 90 -10.58 17.08 44.35
CA ASN A 90 -9.49 16.31 44.92
C ASN A 90 -9.62 14.79 44.70
N GLN A 91 -10.83 14.32 44.36
CA GLN A 91 -11.15 12.91 44.19
C GLN A 91 -11.54 12.52 42.77
N SER A 92 -11.74 13.49 41.87
CA SER A 92 -12.21 13.22 40.51
C SER A 92 -11.67 14.20 39.48
N VAL A 93 -11.45 13.70 38.27
CA VAL A 93 -11.22 14.52 37.06
C VAL A 93 -12.20 14.06 35.99
N VAL A 94 -13.07 14.94 35.53
CA VAL A 94 -13.93 14.68 34.37
C VAL A 94 -13.20 15.13 33.10
N VAL A 95 -13.05 14.21 32.15
CA VAL A 95 -12.26 14.46 30.93
C VAL A 95 -12.81 13.66 29.76
N GLN A 96 -12.65 14.18 28.55
CA GLN A 96 -12.95 13.47 27.32
C GLN A 96 -11.71 12.73 26.82
N VAL A 97 -11.84 11.46 26.49
CA VAL A 97 -10.79 10.68 25.83
C VAL A 97 -10.52 11.32 24.46
N PRO A 98 -9.28 11.76 24.15
CA PRO A 98 -8.98 12.40 22.89
C PRO A 98 -9.05 11.41 21.72
N ALA A 99 -9.03 11.93 20.49
CA ALA A 99 -8.71 11.10 19.33
C ALA A 99 -7.26 10.60 19.45
N ILE A 100 -7.06 9.28 19.34
CA ILE A 100 -5.73 8.67 19.51
C ILE A 100 -5.20 8.22 18.14
N PRO A 101 -4.11 8.81 17.63
CA PRO A 101 -3.36 8.26 16.51
C PRO A 101 -2.56 7.05 16.97
N PHE A 102 -3.22 5.89 17.04
CA PHE A 102 -2.69 4.64 17.58
C PHE A 102 -1.37 4.19 16.94
N ASP A 103 -1.12 4.59 15.69
CA ASP A 103 0.12 4.33 14.94
C ASP A 103 1.34 5.11 15.47
N SER A 104 1.12 6.26 16.09
CA SER A 104 2.16 7.12 16.64
C SER A 104 2.44 6.91 18.14
N VAL A 105 1.57 6.17 18.84
CA VAL A 105 1.70 5.92 20.27
C VAL A 105 2.53 4.66 20.50
N ALA A 106 3.49 4.73 21.43
CA ALA A 106 4.29 3.57 21.79
C ALA A 106 3.40 2.45 22.34
N ARG A 107 3.65 1.20 21.92
CA ARG A 107 2.80 0.04 22.25
C ARG A 107 2.65 -0.22 23.74
N ASP A 108 3.68 0.06 24.52
CA ASP A 108 3.69 -0.05 25.98
C ASP A 108 2.92 1.08 26.68
N LYS A 109 2.56 2.14 25.94
CA LYS A 109 1.79 3.28 26.46
C LYS A 109 0.33 3.26 26.04
N VAL A 110 -0.03 2.62 24.93
CA VAL A 110 -1.37 2.74 24.32
C VAL A 110 -2.54 2.51 25.28
N ASN A 111 -2.37 1.64 26.29
CA ASN A 111 -3.38 1.25 27.27
C ASN A 111 -3.11 1.83 28.67
N ILE A 112 -2.52 3.02 28.74
CA ILE A 112 -2.19 3.70 30.00
C ILE A 112 -2.86 5.07 30.03
N VAL A 113 -3.57 5.36 31.12
CA VAL A 113 -4.02 6.72 31.47
C VAL A 113 -3.05 7.28 32.49
N THR A 114 -2.50 8.46 32.24
CA THR A 114 -1.56 9.12 33.16
C THR A 114 -2.11 10.47 33.60
N VAL A 115 -2.18 10.70 34.91
CA VAL A 115 -2.46 12.03 35.49
C VAL A 115 -1.18 12.64 35.99
N VAL A 116 -0.98 13.94 35.75
CA VAL A 116 0.21 14.69 36.17
C VAL A 116 -0.24 15.91 36.98
N SER A 117 0.40 16.12 38.13
CA SER A 117 0.27 17.31 38.97
C SER A 117 1.65 17.89 39.26
N SER A 118 1.71 19.02 39.98
CA SER A 118 2.98 19.56 40.49
C SER A 118 3.68 18.64 41.50
N SER A 119 2.94 17.73 42.15
CA SER A 119 3.46 16.80 43.16
C SER A 119 3.95 15.46 42.58
N GLY A 120 3.62 15.14 41.33
CA GLY A 120 4.05 13.91 40.67
C GLY A 120 3.07 13.43 39.63
N SER A 121 3.07 12.12 39.37
CA SER A 121 2.17 11.49 38.39
C SER A 121 1.69 10.14 38.85
N ALA A 122 0.49 9.75 38.43
CA ALA A 122 -0.03 8.40 38.59
C ALA A 122 -0.44 7.83 37.23
N SER A 123 -0.35 6.52 37.09
CA SER A 123 -0.76 5.80 35.88
C SER A 123 -1.74 4.69 36.22
N PHE A 124 -2.68 4.45 35.32
CA PHE A 124 -3.71 3.42 35.42
C PHE A 124 -3.79 2.66 34.09
N THR A 125 -3.67 1.34 34.14
CA THR A 125 -3.75 0.50 32.94
C THR A 125 -5.21 0.19 32.63
N ILE A 126 -5.66 0.54 31.44
CA ILE A 126 -7.00 0.27 30.94
C ILE A 126 -6.96 0.11 29.42
N ASN A 127 -7.78 -0.77 28.86
CA ASN A 127 -7.84 -0.93 27.42
C ASN A 127 -8.37 0.36 26.77
N ILE A 128 -7.73 0.85 25.72
CA ILE A 128 -8.19 1.99 24.94
C ILE A 128 -8.32 1.56 23.49
N THR A 129 -9.52 1.72 22.93
CA THR A 129 -9.86 1.30 21.57
C THR A 129 -10.43 2.47 20.77
N GLY A 130 -10.58 2.26 19.47
CA GLY A 130 -11.16 3.23 18.55
C GLY A 130 -11.49 2.60 17.21
N ALA A 131 -11.62 3.44 16.19
CA ALA A 131 -11.81 2.97 14.83
C ALA A 131 -10.69 1.98 14.42
N PRO A 132 -11.01 0.92 13.66
CA PRO A 132 -10.00 0.03 13.11
C PRO A 132 -9.07 0.80 12.18
N LEU A 133 -7.79 0.45 12.19
CA LEU A 133 -6.79 1.01 11.28
C LEU A 133 -5.98 -0.12 10.67
N ILE A 134 -5.94 -0.19 9.33
CA ILE A 134 -5.10 -1.15 8.61
C ILE A 134 -3.83 -0.44 8.16
N ALA A 135 -2.69 -0.89 8.67
CA ALA A 135 -1.38 -0.34 8.33
C ALA A 135 -0.77 -1.01 7.09
N ARG A 136 -0.95 -2.33 6.94
CA ARG A 136 -0.48 -3.11 5.78
C ARG A 136 -1.14 -4.49 5.73
N VAL A 137 -0.98 -5.15 4.59
CA VAL A 137 -1.34 -6.56 4.39
C VAL A 137 -0.08 -7.36 4.09
N ARG A 138 0.02 -8.56 4.66
CA ARG A 138 1.13 -9.50 4.47
C ARG A 138 0.61 -10.85 3.99
N ASN A 139 1.48 -11.68 3.42
CA ASN A 139 1.14 -13.07 3.17
C ASN A 139 1.11 -13.88 4.47
N TYR A 140 0.51 -15.07 4.41
CA TYR A 140 0.51 -16.02 5.52
C TYR A 140 1.61 -17.08 5.31
N ALA A 141 2.87 -16.65 5.35
CA ALA A 141 4.03 -17.53 5.26
C ALA A 141 4.93 -17.36 6.49
N ALA A 142 5.65 -18.42 6.87
CA ALA A 142 6.71 -18.33 7.86
C ALA A 142 7.94 -17.64 7.26
N ALA A 143 8.81 -17.08 8.13
CA ALA A 143 10.11 -16.58 7.70
C ALA A 143 10.94 -17.71 7.02
N PRO A 144 11.68 -17.41 5.93
CA PRO A 144 11.94 -16.08 5.35
C PRO A 144 10.92 -15.64 4.27
N GLY A 145 9.85 -16.42 4.05
CA GLY A 145 8.86 -16.14 2.99
C GLY A 145 7.82 -15.07 3.34
N ASP A 146 7.79 -14.60 4.58
CA ASP A 146 6.91 -13.52 5.04
C ASP A 146 7.25 -12.20 4.33
N THR A 147 6.26 -11.63 3.63
CA THR A 147 6.40 -10.39 2.88
C THR A 147 5.13 -9.55 2.89
N VAL A 148 5.28 -8.26 2.65
CA VAL A 148 4.17 -7.31 2.46
C VAL A 148 3.56 -7.52 1.07
N LEU A 149 2.23 -7.56 1.02
CA LEU A 149 1.47 -7.75 -0.22
C LEU A 149 0.95 -6.42 -0.76
N ASN A 150 1.17 -6.20 -2.05
CA ASN A 150 0.56 -5.11 -2.82
C ASN A 150 -0.65 -5.59 -3.65
N ALA A 151 -0.85 -6.90 -3.71
CA ALA A 151 -1.99 -7.55 -4.36
C ALA A 151 -2.34 -8.85 -3.63
N ILE A 152 -3.62 -9.21 -3.68
CA ILE A 152 -4.17 -10.44 -3.12
C ILE A 152 -5.04 -11.15 -4.16
N VAL A 153 -5.26 -12.45 -3.96
CA VAL A 153 -6.13 -13.26 -4.82
C VAL A 153 -7.22 -13.96 -4.01
N PRO A 154 -8.43 -14.17 -4.57
CA PRO A 154 -9.45 -15.08 -4.06
C PRO A 154 -8.88 -16.41 -3.55
N GLY A 155 -9.32 -16.81 -2.35
CA GLY A 155 -8.90 -18.03 -1.68
C GLY A 155 -7.57 -17.93 -0.93
N GLN A 156 -6.81 -16.84 -1.10
CA GLN A 156 -5.55 -16.63 -0.40
C GLN A 156 -5.77 -16.35 1.08
N THR A 157 -5.00 -17.02 1.95
CA THR A 157 -4.89 -16.62 3.36
C THR A 157 -3.88 -15.48 3.50
N ILE A 158 -4.31 -14.39 4.13
CA ILE A 158 -3.53 -13.17 4.33
C ILE A 158 -3.46 -12.82 5.82
N ASN A 159 -2.49 -11.98 6.18
CA ASN A 159 -2.38 -11.37 7.49
C ASN A 159 -2.51 -9.84 7.39
N ILE A 160 -3.60 -9.29 7.92
CA ILE A 160 -3.84 -7.86 8.01
C ILE A 160 -3.16 -7.34 9.28
N ILE A 161 -2.32 -6.32 9.16
CA ILE A 161 -1.59 -5.73 10.29
C ILE A 161 -2.08 -4.31 10.52
N GLY A 162 -2.32 -3.95 11.78
CA GLY A 162 -2.88 -2.65 12.12
C GLY A 162 -3.18 -2.45 13.60
N TYR A 163 -4.25 -1.73 13.91
CA TYR A 163 -4.71 -1.37 15.25
C TYR A 163 -6.23 -1.52 15.37
N ASN A 164 -6.71 -1.81 16.58
CA ASN A 164 -8.13 -2.02 16.90
C ASN A 164 -8.80 -3.07 15.98
N LEU A 165 -8.05 -4.12 15.63
CA LEU A 165 -8.47 -5.15 14.68
C LEU A 165 -9.13 -6.38 15.33
N LYS A 166 -9.54 -6.29 16.58
CA LYS A 166 -10.27 -7.39 17.24
C LYS A 166 -11.77 -7.19 17.07
N ASN A 167 -12.53 -8.29 17.16
CA ASN A 167 -13.99 -8.27 17.13
C ASN A 167 -14.58 -7.61 15.87
N ALA A 168 -14.01 -7.92 14.69
CA ALA A 168 -14.61 -7.50 13.43
C ALA A 168 -16.06 -7.98 13.35
N THR A 169 -16.97 -7.07 13.01
CA THR A 169 -18.36 -7.39 12.70
C THR A 169 -18.50 -7.78 11.22
N ARG A 170 -17.59 -7.29 10.37
CA ARG A 170 -17.52 -7.62 8.94
C ARG A 170 -16.11 -7.42 8.41
N ILE A 171 -15.64 -8.39 7.63
CA ILE A 171 -14.50 -8.23 6.72
C ILE A 171 -15.03 -8.57 5.33
N ALA A 172 -14.83 -7.70 4.35
CA ALA A 172 -15.32 -7.90 3.00
C ALA A 172 -14.27 -7.49 1.96
N PHE A 173 -14.32 -8.14 0.80
CA PHE A 173 -13.41 -7.93 -0.32
C PHE A 173 -14.24 -7.63 -1.57
N GLN A 174 -14.12 -6.42 -2.12
CA GLN A 174 -15.00 -5.91 -3.18
C GLN A 174 -16.49 -6.06 -2.84
N GLY A 175 -16.86 -5.87 -1.57
CA GLY A 175 -18.23 -6.04 -1.09
C GLY A 175 -18.64 -7.48 -0.74
N VAL A 176 -17.82 -8.48 -1.04
CA VAL A 176 -18.11 -9.88 -0.70
C VAL A 176 -17.55 -10.23 0.68
N ASN A 177 -18.41 -10.65 1.61
CA ASN A 177 -18.04 -10.96 2.98
C ASN A 177 -17.11 -12.19 3.07
N ALA A 178 -16.09 -12.09 3.93
CA ALA A 178 -15.28 -13.22 4.35
C ALA A 178 -16.01 -14.03 5.45
N TYR A 179 -15.64 -15.31 5.54
CA TYR A 179 -16.12 -16.20 6.61
C TYR A 179 -15.36 -15.92 7.90
N LEU A 180 -16.02 -15.30 8.89
CA LEU A 180 -15.37 -14.86 10.12
C LEU A 180 -15.08 -16.00 11.12
N SER A 181 -15.71 -17.16 10.99
CA SER A 181 -15.57 -18.29 11.92
C SER A 181 -14.17 -18.92 11.94
N GLY A 182 -13.39 -18.75 10.87
CA GLY A 182 -12.02 -19.26 10.77
C GLY A 182 -10.95 -18.18 10.97
N VAL A 183 -11.34 -16.97 11.38
CA VAL A 183 -10.42 -15.83 11.48
C VAL A 183 -9.76 -15.81 12.84
N SER A 184 -8.43 -15.64 12.85
CA SER A 184 -7.66 -15.42 14.07
C SER A 184 -7.43 -13.92 14.27
N TYR A 185 -7.80 -13.41 15.45
CA TYR A 185 -7.73 -11.99 15.78
C TYR A 185 -6.77 -11.74 16.94
N THR A 186 -5.99 -10.68 16.78
CA THR A 186 -5.44 -9.89 17.88
C THR A 186 -5.79 -8.43 17.60
N ASP A 187 -5.57 -7.53 18.55
CA ASP A 187 -5.79 -6.09 18.30
C ASP A 187 -4.92 -5.54 17.16
N SER A 188 -3.82 -6.22 16.81
CA SER A 188 -2.87 -5.75 15.80
C SER A 188 -2.69 -6.65 14.58
N SER A 189 -3.40 -7.78 14.52
CA SER A 189 -3.22 -8.78 13.47
C SER A 189 -4.50 -9.56 13.25
N VAL A 190 -4.87 -9.76 11.98
CA VAL A 190 -6.01 -10.55 11.57
C VAL A 190 -5.59 -11.51 10.48
N ILE A 191 -5.66 -12.81 10.76
CA ILE A 191 -5.42 -13.85 9.77
C ILE A 191 -6.77 -14.28 9.20
N VAL A 192 -7.01 -13.93 7.93
CA VAL A 192 -8.29 -14.15 7.24
C VAL A 192 -8.03 -14.72 5.85
N GLN A 193 -8.96 -15.55 5.38
CA GLN A 193 -8.97 -16.01 4.00
C GLN A 193 -9.81 -15.07 3.13
N VAL A 194 -9.23 -14.60 2.03
CA VAL A 194 -9.96 -13.88 0.98
C VAL A 194 -11.02 -14.84 0.40
N PRO A 195 -12.29 -14.42 0.23
CA PRO A 195 -13.32 -15.27 -0.38
C PRO A 195 -12.82 -15.89 -1.68
N ALA A 196 -12.96 -17.22 -1.82
CA ALA A 196 -12.53 -17.94 -3.02
C ALA A 196 -13.37 -17.60 -4.26
N ASN A 197 -14.59 -17.11 -4.04
CA ASN A 197 -15.47 -16.62 -5.07
C ASN A 197 -15.91 -15.19 -4.73
N LEU A 198 -15.78 -14.28 -5.68
CA LEU A 198 -16.21 -12.89 -5.58
C LEU A 198 -17.49 -12.60 -6.41
N THR A 199 -18.30 -13.63 -6.71
CA THR A 199 -19.63 -13.43 -7.30
C THR A 199 -20.45 -12.45 -6.47
N GLY A 200 -21.02 -11.44 -7.12
CA GLY A 200 -21.76 -10.36 -6.46
C GLY A 200 -20.87 -9.22 -5.95
N ALA A 201 -19.59 -9.20 -6.33
CA ALA A 201 -18.72 -8.06 -6.04
C ALA A 201 -19.30 -6.76 -6.58
N ASP A 202 -19.15 -5.69 -5.79
CA ASP A 202 -19.56 -4.34 -6.14
C ASP A 202 -18.45 -3.67 -6.97
N PRO A 203 -18.72 -3.25 -8.22
CA PRO A 203 -17.75 -2.53 -9.04
C PRO A 203 -17.19 -1.25 -8.39
N LEU A 204 -17.96 -0.58 -7.53
CA LEU A 204 -17.52 0.61 -6.78
C LEU A 204 -16.52 0.29 -5.67
N LEU A 205 -16.46 -0.97 -5.24
CA LEU A 205 -15.53 -1.49 -4.24
C LEU A 205 -14.36 -2.27 -4.87
N THR A 206 -14.14 -2.12 -6.17
CA THR A 206 -13.02 -2.75 -6.88
C THR A 206 -11.70 -2.43 -6.17
N ASN A 207 -10.87 -3.45 -5.93
CA ASN A 207 -9.59 -3.32 -5.22
C ASN A 207 -9.72 -2.69 -3.81
N LYS A 208 -10.86 -2.88 -3.14
CA LYS A 208 -11.05 -2.48 -1.76
C LYS A 208 -11.34 -3.67 -0.86
N MET A 209 -10.74 -3.63 0.32
CA MET A 209 -11.11 -4.43 1.47
C MET A 209 -11.84 -3.52 2.46
N THR A 210 -13.04 -3.90 2.86
CA THR A 210 -13.82 -3.20 3.88
C THR A 210 -13.69 -3.94 5.20
N TYR A 211 -13.38 -3.21 6.27
CA TYR A 211 -13.20 -3.75 7.61
C TYR A 211 -14.08 -2.96 8.58
N ALA A 212 -14.99 -3.66 9.26
CA ALA A 212 -15.93 -3.06 10.21
C ALA A 212 -15.79 -3.68 11.59
N THR A 213 -15.84 -2.84 12.61
CA THR A 213 -16.02 -3.21 14.02
C THR A 213 -17.38 -2.69 14.51
N ALA A 214 -17.66 -2.81 15.81
CA ALA A 214 -18.82 -2.15 16.41
C ALA A 214 -18.67 -0.61 16.46
N ILE A 215 -17.45 -0.10 16.34
CA ILE A 215 -17.12 1.32 16.50
C ILE A 215 -17.19 2.05 15.15
N ASP A 216 -16.53 1.51 14.12
CA ASP A 216 -16.47 2.16 12.82
C ASP A 216 -16.19 1.17 11.68
N THR A 217 -16.31 1.65 10.44
CA THR A 217 -16.00 0.93 9.20
C THR A 217 -14.98 1.70 8.38
N ILE A 218 -13.92 1.01 7.95
CA ILE A 218 -12.90 1.55 7.07
C ILE A 218 -12.80 0.77 5.75
N ASP A 219 -12.32 1.47 4.72
CA ASP A 219 -11.87 0.86 3.47
C ASP A 219 -10.35 0.91 3.39
N TYR A 220 -9.74 -0.18 2.93
CA TYR A 220 -8.31 -0.27 2.62
C TYR A 220 -8.14 -0.67 1.16
N SER A 221 -7.39 0.13 0.40
CA SER A 221 -7.11 -0.15 -1.01
C SER A 221 -6.01 -1.21 -1.15
N ILE A 222 -6.34 -2.31 -1.80
CA ILE A 222 -5.40 -3.36 -2.18
C ILE A 222 -5.86 -3.99 -3.48
N ARG A 223 -4.94 -4.24 -4.42
CA ARG A 223 -5.31 -4.90 -5.67
C ARG A 223 -5.86 -6.30 -5.39
N ILE A 224 -7.09 -6.57 -5.80
CA ILE A 224 -7.72 -7.89 -5.69
C ILE A 224 -7.77 -8.47 -7.09
N PHE A 225 -6.91 -9.46 -7.33
CA PHE A 225 -6.74 -10.05 -8.64
C PHE A 225 -7.57 -11.34 -8.75
N ASP A 226 -8.59 -11.32 -9.59
CA ASP A 226 -9.49 -12.45 -9.81
C ASP A 226 -8.79 -13.59 -10.61
N PRO A 227 -8.71 -14.83 -10.11
CA PRO A 227 -8.14 -15.96 -10.81
C PRO A 227 -8.92 -16.33 -12.07
N ALA A 228 -10.18 -15.89 -12.22
CA ALA A 228 -10.89 -16.01 -13.49
C ALA A 228 -10.17 -15.24 -14.61
N ALA A 229 -9.50 -14.12 -14.30
CA ALA A 229 -8.64 -13.42 -15.24
C ALA A 229 -7.37 -14.22 -15.59
N LEU A 230 -6.90 -15.14 -14.73
CA LEU A 230 -5.77 -16.04 -15.08
C LEU A 230 -6.14 -17.04 -16.16
N GLN A 231 -7.41 -17.44 -16.27
CA GLN A 231 -7.82 -18.40 -17.29
C GLN A 231 -7.53 -17.87 -18.70
N TYR A 232 -7.67 -16.56 -18.90
CA TYR A 232 -7.28 -15.89 -20.13
C TYR A 232 -5.77 -16.05 -20.43
N TYR A 233 -4.93 -15.89 -19.41
CA TYR A 233 -3.46 -15.98 -19.53
C TYR A 233 -2.93 -17.43 -19.53
N LYS A 234 -3.79 -18.43 -19.37
CA LYS A 234 -3.45 -19.86 -19.54
C LYS A 234 -3.57 -20.33 -20.98
N ASP A 235 -4.08 -19.50 -21.89
CA ASP A 235 -4.09 -19.82 -23.32
C ASP A 235 -2.65 -20.18 -23.78
N PRO A 236 -2.44 -21.29 -24.53
CA PRO A 236 -1.12 -21.73 -24.96
C PRO A 236 -0.32 -20.65 -25.71
N LEU A 237 -0.98 -19.68 -26.35
CA LEU A 237 -0.31 -18.59 -27.04
C LEU A 237 0.44 -17.66 -26.08
N PHE A 238 0.00 -17.50 -24.82
CA PHE A 238 0.79 -16.77 -23.82
C PHE A 238 2.06 -17.52 -23.45
N THR A 239 2.01 -18.85 -23.36
CA THR A 239 3.22 -19.67 -23.17
C THR A 239 4.20 -19.50 -24.32
N LEU A 240 3.72 -19.45 -25.57
CA LEU A 240 4.57 -19.17 -26.72
C LEU A 240 5.15 -17.74 -26.68
N LEU A 241 4.34 -16.74 -26.34
CA LEU A 241 4.73 -15.33 -26.34
C LEU A 241 5.69 -14.93 -25.19
N THR A 242 5.43 -15.43 -23.97
CA THR A 242 6.14 -15.01 -22.74
C THR A 242 6.73 -16.15 -21.92
N GLY A 243 6.43 -17.40 -22.25
CA GLY A 243 6.75 -18.55 -21.38
C GLY A 243 5.72 -18.81 -20.28
N GLY A 244 4.62 -18.05 -20.25
CA GLY A 244 3.52 -18.23 -19.28
C GLY A 244 3.62 -17.33 -18.05
N ILE A 245 2.77 -17.59 -17.06
CA ILE A 245 2.68 -16.78 -15.83
C ILE A 245 3.98 -16.86 -15.04
N GLY A 246 4.52 -15.71 -14.64
CA GLY A 246 5.78 -15.59 -13.90
C GLY A 246 7.02 -15.80 -14.76
N LYS A 247 6.87 -15.86 -16.08
CA LYS A 247 7.97 -16.03 -17.04
C LYS A 247 8.01 -14.84 -18.00
N GLU A 248 9.15 -14.73 -18.66
CA GLU A 248 9.37 -13.80 -19.75
C GLU A 248 10.14 -14.48 -20.88
N LYS A 249 9.90 -14.01 -22.11
CA LYS A 249 10.66 -14.38 -23.30
C LYS A 249 11.20 -13.12 -23.96
N THR A 250 12.43 -13.23 -24.45
CA THR A 250 13.10 -12.15 -25.17
C THR A 250 13.14 -12.47 -26.66
N TRP A 251 12.75 -11.49 -27.45
CA TRP A 251 12.64 -11.52 -28.89
C TRP A 251 13.63 -10.50 -29.49
N VAL A 252 14.23 -10.86 -30.61
CA VAL A 252 15.06 -9.98 -31.45
C VAL A 252 14.56 -10.05 -32.88
N LEU A 253 14.78 -9.00 -33.68
CA LEU A 253 14.54 -9.08 -35.11
C LEU A 253 15.47 -10.14 -35.73
N ASP A 254 14.98 -10.91 -36.69
CA ASP A 254 15.78 -11.93 -37.38
C ASP A 254 16.72 -11.29 -38.41
N LEU A 255 17.72 -10.56 -37.92
CA LEU A 255 18.77 -9.95 -38.72
C LEU A 255 20.01 -9.74 -37.84
N ASP A 256 21.14 -10.29 -38.26
CA ASP A 256 22.41 -10.06 -37.60
C ASP A 256 23.17 -8.83 -38.16
N GLY A 257 24.30 -8.50 -37.54
CA GLY A 257 25.15 -7.37 -37.98
C GLY A 257 25.82 -7.55 -39.34
N LYS A 258 25.67 -8.72 -39.98
CA LYS A 258 26.15 -9.00 -41.34
C LYS A 258 25.02 -9.02 -42.37
N GLY A 259 23.77 -8.82 -41.94
CA GLY A 259 22.60 -8.84 -42.81
C GLY A 259 22.05 -10.25 -43.06
N ALA A 260 22.42 -11.22 -42.22
CA ALA A 260 21.91 -12.58 -42.33
C ALA A 260 20.69 -12.80 -41.41
N SER A 261 19.67 -13.46 -41.95
CA SER A 261 18.50 -13.96 -41.21
C SER A 261 18.63 -15.48 -41.02
N SER A 262 18.29 -15.95 -39.83
CA SER A 262 18.56 -17.32 -39.37
C SER A 262 17.35 -18.26 -39.45
N LYS A 263 16.13 -17.71 -39.42
CA LYS A 263 14.87 -18.47 -39.40
C LYS A 263 13.92 -18.07 -40.51
N PHE A 264 14.03 -16.84 -41.01
CA PHE A 264 13.25 -16.25 -42.09
C PHE A 264 14.16 -15.79 -43.22
N LYS A 265 13.59 -15.42 -44.36
CA LYS A 265 14.36 -14.87 -45.50
C LYS A 265 14.91 -13.47 -45.22
N GLY A 266 14.17 -12.70 -44.43
CA GLY A 266 14.53 -11.35 -44.01
C GLY A 266 13.81 -10.94 -42.73
N PRO A 267 14.17 -9.80 -42.12
CA PRO A 267 13.53 -9.28 -40.91
C PRO A 267 12.18 -8.61 -41.16
N LEU A 268 11.88 -8.27 -42.41
CA LEU A 268 10.73 -7.49 -42.82
C LEU A 268 10.22 -8.00 -44.18
N TYR A 269 8.90 -8.12 -44.30
CA TYR A 269 8.24 -8.32 -45.58
C TYR A 269 6.89 -7.59 -45.61
N PHE A 270 6.21 -7.61 -46.75
CA PHE A 270 4.92 -6.94 -46.91
C PHE A 270 3.82 -7.90 -47.33
N SER A 271 2.59 -7.59 -46.94
CA SER A 271 1.41 -8.30 -47.39
C SER A 271 0.23 -7.37 -47.64
N GLY A 272 -0.79 -7.89 -48.31
CA GLY A 272 -2.13 -7.32 -48.28
C GLY A 272 -2.69 -7.31 -46.84
N VAL A 273 -3.70 -6.47 -46.62
CA VAL A 273 -4.21 -6.21 -45.26
C VAL A 273 -5.00 -7.38 -44.68
N ASP A 274 -5.59 -8.25 -45.50
CA ASP A 274 -6.36 -9.40 -45.02
C ASP A 274 -5.49 -10.63 -44.69
N TYR A 275 -4.18 -10.58 -44.97
CA TYR A 275 -3.22 -11.62 -44.57
C TYR A 275 -3.09 -11.67 -43.04
N GLY A 276 -3.12 -12.86 -42.45
CA GLY A 276 -3.31 -13.01 -41.01
C GLY A 276 -2.81 -14.32 -40.42
N TRP A 277 -3.45 -14.73 -39.32
CA TRP A 277 -3.01 -15.82 -38.45
C TRP A 277 -2.69 -17.12 -39.21
N ASP A 278 -1.58 -17.75 -38.80
CA ASP A 278 -1.01 -18.96 -39.38
C ASP A 278 -0.75 -18.86 -40.89
N ASN A 279 -0.39 -17.65 -41.33
CA ASN A 279 -0.09 -17.32 -42.73
C ASN A 279 -1.28 -17.56 -43.67
N GLN A 280 -2.49 -17.32 -43.17
CA GLN A 280 -3.74 -17.52 -43.92
C GLN A 280 -4.43 -16.20 -44.23
N CYS A 281 -5.25 -16.23 -45.29
CA CYS A 281 -6.14 -15.13 -45.60
C CYS A 281 -7.33 -15.13 -44.63
N SER A 282 -7.58 -13.98 -43.98
CA SER A 282 -8.63 -13.86 -42.96
C SER A 282 -10.06 -13.94 -43.51
N LYS A 283 -10.24 -13.79 -44.83
CA LYS A 283 -11.52 -13.96 -45.52
C LYS A 283 -11.33 -14.43 -46.96
N THR A 284 -12.29 -15.18 -47.49
CA THR A 284 -12.30 -15.62 -48.90
C THR A 284 -12.32 -14.42 -49.84
N GLY A 285 -11.41 -14.40 -50.83
CA GLY A 285 -11.28 -13.27 -51.76
C GLY A 285 -10.68 -12.00 -51.14
N GLY A 286 -10.09 -12.09 -49.94
CA GLY A 286 -9.43 -10.97 -49.28
C GLY A 286 -8.10 -10.57 -49.93
N ASP A 287 -7.64 -9.37 -49.58
CA ASP A 287 -6.35 -8.82 -49.98
C ASP A 287 -5.21 -9.50 -49.20
N CYS A 288 -4.66 -10.59 -49.76
CA CYS A 288 -3.73 -11.49 -49.08
C CYS A 288 -2.48 -11.81 -49.91
N TRP A 289 -2.10 -10.92 -50.83
CA TRP A 289 -0.78 -11.03 -51.47
C TRP A 289 0.32 -10.89 -50.43
N PHE A 290 1.51 -11.41 -50.74
CA PHE A 290 2.70 -11.14 -49.94
C PHE A 290 3.93 -11.02 -50.84
N TYR A 291 4.87 -10.20 -50.40
CA TYR A 291 6.17 -10.02 -50.99
C TYR A 291 7.22 -10.25 -49.90
N ASP A 292 7.79 -11.46 -49.89
CA ASP A 292 8.75 -11.99 -48.90
C ASP A 292 10.12 -12.26 -49.56
N PRO A 293 10.89 -11.19 -49.83
CA PRO A 293 12.25 -11.30 -50.37
C PRO A 293 13.27 -11.65 -49.28
N ASN A 294 14.50 -11.98 -49.69
CA ASN A 294 15.64 -12.03 -48.78
C ASN A 294 15.97 -10.62 -48.26
N PHE A 295 16.77 -10.52 -47.20
CA PHE A 295 17.22 -9.22 -46.70
C PHE A 295 17.87 -8.36 -47.80
N GLU A 296 17.44 -7.11 -47.90
CA GLU A 296 17.94 -6.11 -48.82
C GLU A 296 18.13 -4.77 -48.09
N SER A 297 19.07 -3.94 -48.57
CA SER A 297 19.49 -2.71 -47.89
C SER A 297 18.39 -1.66 -47.75
N TRP A 298 17.34 -1.70 -48.59
CA TRP A 298 16.19 -0.79 -48.48
C TRP A 298 15.31 -1.08 -47.26
N MET A 299 15.40 -2.30 -46.68
CA MET A 299 14.66 -2.67 -45.47
C MET A 299 15.21 -1.95 -44.24
N GLY A 300 16.52 -1.72 -44.22
CA GLY A 300 17.26 -1.08 -43.15
C GLY A 300 18.73 -1.51 -43.15
N ALA A 301 19.52 -0.96 -42.24
CA ALA A 301 20.92 -1.34 -42.08
C ALA A 301 21.05 -2.77 -41.50
N ALA A 302 22.10 -3.47 -41.90
CA ALA A 302 22.55 -4.73 -41.30
C ALA A 302 23.16 -4.45 -39.91
N GLN A 303 22.36 -4.56 -38.85
CA GLN A 303 22.78 -4.24 -37.50
C GLN A 303 21.90 -4.92 -36.44
N ASP A 304 22.39 -4.95 -35.20
CA ASP A 304 21.57 -5.27 -34.03
C ASP A 304 20.63 -4.11 -33.69
N TYR A 305 19.32 -4.32 -33.88
CA TYR A 305 18.28 -3.36 -33.52
C TYR A 305 17.90 -3.41 -32.04
N GLY A 306 18.41 -4.38 -31.29
CA GLY A 306 18.17 -4.57 -29.87
C GLY A 306 17.17 -5.69 -29.56
N THR A 307 16.45 -5.58 -28.44
CA THR A 307 15.66 -6.68 -27.87
C THR A 307 14.29 -6.22 -27.38
N MET A 308 13.28 -7.09 -27.48
CA MET A 308 11.95 -6.93 -26.87
C MET A 308 11.66 -8.11 -25.95
N THR A 309 11.51 -7.85 -24.65
CA THR A 309 11.15 -8.84 -23.64
C THR A 309 9.68 -8.69 -23.27
N LEU A 310 8.92 -9.77 -23.39
CA LEU A 310 7.50 -9.83 -23.03
C LEU A 310 7.31 -10.82 -21.88
N GLY A 311 6.59 -10.41 -20.84
CA GLY A 311 6.42 -11.19 -19.63
C GLY A 311 5.03 -11.08 -19.01
N LEU A 312 4.72 -12.03 -18.12
CA LEU A 312 3.56 -11.99 -17.24
C LEU A 312 4.06 -12.03 -15.80
N ARG A 313 3.81 -10.99 -14.99
CA ARG A 313 4.25 -10.97 -13.59
C ARG A 313 3.65 -12.14 -12.81
N ALA A 314 4.44 -12.84 -12.00
CA ALA A 314 3.99 -14.05 -11.30
C ALA A 314 2.77 -13.80 -10.37
N ALA A 315 2.80 -12.71 -9.61
CA ALA A 315 1.78 -12.41 -8.60
C ALA A 315 0.47 -11.83 -9.19
N THR A 316 0.53 -11.21 -10.37
CA THR A 316 -0.59 -10.41 -10.90
C THR A 316 -0.99 -10.79 -12.33
N ALA A 317 -0.28 -11.75 -12.95
CA ALA A 317 -0.32 -12.05 -14.39
C ALA A 317 -0.37 -10.80 -15.27
N GLU A 318 0.27 -9.72 -14.82
CA GLU A 318 0.25 -8.44 -15.51
C GLU A 318 1.16 -8.53 -16.73
N PRO A 319 0.65 -8.24 -17.94
CA PRO A 319 1.45 -8.15 -19.15
C PRO A 319 2.42 -6.99 -19.06
N VAL A 320 3.71 -7.31 -19.08
CA VAL A 320 4.79 -6.33 -19.06
C VAL A 320 5.66 -6.47 -20.30
N ALA A 321 6.12 -5.35 -20.83
CA ALA A 321 7.01 -5.28 -21.97
C ALA A 321 8.22 -4.39 -21.65
N LYS A 322 9.39 -4.82 -22.09
CA LYS A 322 10.63 -4.04 -22.07
C LYS A 322 11.27 -4.08 -23.45
N VAL A 323 11.57 -2.92 -24.01
CA VAL A 323 12.26 -2.80 -25.30
C VAL A 323 13.58 -2.08 -25.07
N THR A 324 14.68 -2.72 -25.47
CA THR A 324 15.99 -2.08 -25.58
C THR A 324 16.22 -1.83 -27.06
N GLN A 325 16.00 -0.60 -27.54
CA GLN A 325 16.10 -0.22 -28.95
C GLN A 325 17.48 0.34 -29.27
N LYS A 326 18.05 -0.09 -30.40
CA LYS A 326 19.32 0.36 -30.97
C LYS A 326 19.15 0.66 -32.46
N GLY A 327 20.14 1.35 -33.04
CA GLY A 327 20.27 1.49 -34.49
C GLY A 327 19.20 2.35 -35.17
N THR A 328 18.39 3.10 -34.42
CA THR A 328 17.33 3.99 -34.95
C THR A 328 17.44 5.40 -34.37
N ALA A 329 16.59 6.34 -34.79
CA ALA A 329 16.54 7.67 -34.19
C ALA A 329 16.09 7.66 -32.71
N LYS A 330 15.24 6.69 -32.32
CA LYS A 330 14.81 6.50 -30.94
C LYS A 330 15.54 5.32 -30.32
N ASN A 331 16.68 5.57 -29.68
CA ASN A 331 17.45 4.54 -28.96
C ASN A 331 17.27 4.66 -27.45
N GLY A 332 17.38 3.54 -26.74
CA GLY A 332 17.26 3.51 -25.28
C GLY A 332 16.53 2.28 -24.77
N THR A 333 16.23 2.28 -23.48
CA THR A 333 15.43 1.22 -22.83
C THR A 333 14.10 1.80 -22.41
N PHE A 334 13.02 1.15 -22.81
CA PHE A 334 11.64 1.55 -22.55
C PHE A 334 10.89 0.41 -21.88
N THR A 335 9.99 0.75 -20.97
CA THR A 335 9.13 -0.20 -20.27
C THR A 335 7.68 0.23 -20.38
N GLY A 336 6.79 -0.74 -20.57
CA GLY A 336 5.36 -0.52 -20.64
C GLY A 336 4.62 -1.84 -20.48
N GLY A 337 3.40 -1.88 -21.00
CA GLY A 337 2.57 -3.07 -21.02
C GLY A 337 2.16 -3.44 -22.43
N TYR A 338 1.43 -4.55 -22.53
CA TYR A 338 0.75 -4.94 -23.77
C TYR A 338 -0.58 -5.62 -23.43
N PHE A 339 -1.50 -5.66 -24.39
CA PHE A 339 -2.69 -6.49 -24.30
C PHE A 339 -2.74 -7.39 -25.52
N PHE A 340 -2.58 -8.69 -25.30
CA PHE A 340 -2.68 -9.68 -26.36
C PHE A 340 -4.10 -10.25 -26.38
N ASP A 341 -4.87 -9.91 -27.41
CA ASP A 341 -6.16 -10.51 -27.73
C ASP A 341 -5.94 -11.83 -28.48
N VAL A 342 -6.09 -12.95 -27.77
CA VAL A 342 -5.91 -14.29 -28.35
C VAL A 342 -7.01 -14.65 -29.35
N LYS A 343 -8.21 -14.05 -29.27
CA LYS A 343 -9.31 -14.34 -30.20
C LYS A 343 -9.06 -13.65 -31.53
N THR A 344 -8.79 -12.34 -31.48
CA THR A 344 -8.56 -11.54 -32.68
C THR A 344 -7.13 -11.61 -33.20
N LYS A 345 -6.22 -12.26 -32.44
CA LYS A 345 -4.79 -12.39 -32.76
C LYS A 345 -4.13 -11.02 -32.92
N THR A 346 -4.38 -10.13 -31.96
CA THR A 346 -3.82 -8.77 -31.99
C THR A 346 -3.16 -8.38 -30.68
N ILE A 347 -2.09 -7.60 -30.75
CA ILE A 347 -1.38 -7.07 -29.59
C ILE A 347 -1.51 -5.55 -29.62
N ALA A 348 -2.09 -4.97 -28.58
CA ALA A 348 -2.07 -3.54 -28.32
C ALA A 348 -0.89 -3.20 -27.39
N TRP A 349 -0.15 -2.14 -27.70
CA TRP A 349 1.00 -1.71 -26.90
C TRP A 349 0.61 -0.54 -26.00
N ILE A 350 1.01 -0.59 -24.73
CA ILE A 350 0.60 0.38 -23.70
C ILE A 350 1.84 1.10 -23.18
N GLY A 351 1.98 2.39 -23.52
CA GLY A 351 3.11 3.20 -23.06
C GLY A 351 4.47 2.79 -23.63
N ILE A 352 4.49 1.96 -24.68
CA ILE A 352 5.73 1.45 -25.30
C ILE A 352 5.54 1.29 -26.81
N VAL A 353 6.65 1.41 -27.56
CA VAL A 353 6.74 1.05 -28.98
C VAL A 353 7.49 -0.28 -29.06
N PRO A 354 6.97 -1.31 -29.76
CA PRO A 354 7.67 -2.58 -29.95
C PRO A 354 9.00 -2.41 -30.69
N LEU A 355 9.90 -3.39 -30.52
CA LEU A 355 11.18 -3.41 -31.22
C LEU A 355 10.97 -3.34 -32.73
N ASN A 356 11.63 -2.39 -33.38
CA ASN A 356 11.45 -2.09 -34.80
C ASN A 356 12.74 -1.66 -35.48
N MET A 357 12.66 -1.40 -36.80
CA MET A 357 13.78 -1.00 -37.65
C MET A 357 13.82 0.52 -37.94
N GLY A 358 13.08 1.34 -37.20
CA GLY A 358 13.08 2.80 -37.35
C GLY A 358 12.32 3.33 -38.57
N ARG A 359 11.44 2.52 -39.16
CA ARG A 359 10.60 2.93 -40.30
C ARG A 359 9.37 3.70 -39.84
N ASP A 360 8.85 4.54 -40.73
CA ASP A 360 7.58 5.25 -40.51
C ASP A 360 6.40 4.27 -40.61
N GLN A 361 5.78 4.02 -39.46
CA GLN A 361 4.77 2.98 -39.25
C GLN A 361 3.93 3.30 -38.00
N VAL A 362 2.66 2.89 -38.03
CA VAL A 362 1.79 2.95 -36.85
C VAL A 362 1.99 1.71 -35.97
N TRP A 363 2.56 1.93 -34.79
CA TRP A 363 2.99 0.86 -33.88
C TRP A 363 1.97 0.48 -32.80
N VAL A 364 0.83 1.17 -32.72
CA VAL A 364 -0.13 1.03 -31.59
C VAL A 364 -0.71 -0.38 -31.49
N LYS A 365 -0.93 -1.03 -32.63
CA LYS A 365 -1.53 -2.36 -32.72
C LYS A 365 -0.76 -3.24 -33.70
N ALA A 366 -0.38 -4.42 -33.24
CA ALA A 366 0.18 -5.48 -34.05
C ALA A 366 -0.88 -6.56 -34.34
N TYR A 367 -0.80 -7.16 -35.52
CA TYR A 367 -1.51 -8.37 -35.92
C TYR A 367 -0.53 -9.54 -35.81
N VAL A 368 -0.86 -10.54 -35.01
CA VAL A 368 -0.01 -11.74 -34.87
C VAL A 368 -0.24 -12.62 -36.08
N ILE A 369 0.74 -12.66 -36.99
CA ILE A 369 0.67 -13.46 -38.22
C ILE A 369 1.05 -14.90 -37.93
N SER A 370 2.10 -15.11 -37.13
CA SER A 370 2.54 -16.42 -36.68
C SER A 370 3.23 -16.30 -35.33
N LEU A 371 3.03 -17.28 -34.46
CA LEU A 371 3.68 -17.38 -33.16
C LEU A 371 3.99 -18.85 -32.88
N LYS A 372 5.28 -19.17 -32.75
CA LYS A 372 5.82 -20.49 -32.41
C LYS A 372 6.86 -20.34 -31.29
N GLU A 373 7.44 -21.46 -30.83
CA GLU A 373 8.33 -21.45 -29.66
C GLU A 373 9.62 -20.64 -29.85
N ASP A 374 10.16 -20.62 -31.07
CA ASP A 374 11.43 -19.97 -31.42
C ASP A 374 11.30 -18.78 -32.38
N ARG A 375 10.08 -18.48 -32.86
CA ARG A 375 9.84 -17.45 -33.89
C ARG A 375 8.46 -16.80 -33.80
N MET A 376 8.39 -15.53 -34.16
CA MET A 376 7.19 -14.70 -34.11
C MET A 376 7.14 -13.74 -35.31
N GLN A 377 5.96 -13.50 -35.86
CA GLN A 377 5.73 -12.55 -36.95
C GLN A 377 4.62 -11.59 -36.55
N LEU A 378 4.92 -10.29 -36.56
CA LEU A 378 3.98 -9.22 -36.20
C LEU A 378 3.76 -8.27 -37.38
N GLY A 379 2.52 -8.17 -37.84
CA GLY A 379 2.08 -7.25 -38.87
C GLY A 379 1.61 -5.92 -38.29
N PHE A 380 1.98 -4.82 -38.93
CA PHE A 380 1.57 -3.46 -38.56
C PHE A 380 0.94 -2.78 -39.78
N ARG A 381 -0.29 -2.29 -39.59
CA ARG A 381 -1.04 -1.58 -40.64
C ARG A 381 -0.86 -0.09 -40.48
N ASP A 382 -0.55 0.57 -41.59
CA ASP A 382 -0.55 2.03 -41.67
C ASP A 382 -1.81 2.48 -42.42
N PRO A 383 -2.68 3.33 -41.83
CA PRO A 383 -3.87 3.82 -42.51
C PRO A 383 -3.61 4.53 -43.84
N ALA A 384 -2.39 5.04 -44.05
CA ALA A 384 -1.99 5.73 -45.27
C ALA A 384 -1.43 4.79 -46.35
N LYS A 385 -1.26 3.48 -46.05
CA LYS A 385 -0.66 2.50 -46.97
C LYS A 385 -1.62 1.35 -47.25
N SER A 386 -1.55 0.82 -48.47
CA SER A 386 -2.34 -0.34 -48.89
C SER A 386 -1.81 -1.66 -48.33
N GLU A 387 -0.54 -1.68 -47.94
CA GLU A 387 0.17 -2.85 -47.47
C GLU A 387 0.32 -2.87 -45.94
N MET A 388 0.44 -4.08 -45.40
CA MET A 388 0.86 -4.34 -44.03
C MET A 388 2.34 -4.69 -43.99
N ALA A 389 3.09 -4.05 -43.10
CA ALA A 389 4.50 -4.37 -42.85
C ALA A 389 4.60 -5.47 -41.79
N ILE A 390 5.24 -6.60 -42.10
CA ILE A 390 5.37 -7.74 -41.19
C ILE A 390 6.82 -7.91 -40.77
N TYR A 391 7.04 -7.80 -39.46
CA TYR A 391 8.34 -7.93 -38.82
C TYR A 391 8.53 -9.34 -38.27
N ASN A 392 9.70 -9.91 -38.58
CA ASN A 392 10.09 -11.25 -38.22
C ASN A 392 11.03 -11.22 -37.01
N TYR A 393 10.65 -11.94 -35.96
CA TYR A 393 11.41 -12.03 -34.72
C TYR A 393 11.77 -13.47 -34.41
N ILE A 394 12.93 -13.65 -33.78
CA ILE A 394 13.39 -14.92 -33.23
C ILE A 394 13.58 -14.79 -31.73
N ARG A 395 13.42 -15.92 -31.03
CA ARG A 395 13.71 -15.99 -29.61
C ARG A 395 15.23 -15.89 -29.38
N LYS A 396 15.62 -15.05 -28.42
CA LYS A 396 16.99 -14.90 -27.95
C LYS A 396 17.37 -15.97 -26.92
#